data_AF-A0A1H6HRQ6-F1
#
_entry.id   AF-A0A1H6HRQ6-F1
#
_cell.length_a   1.000
_cell.length_b   1.000
_cell.length_c   1.000
_cell.angle_alpha   90.00
_cell.angle_beta   90.00
_cell.angle_gamma   90.00
#
_symmetry.space_group_name_H-M   'P 1'
#
loop_
_entity.id
_entity.type
_entity.pdbx_description
1 polymer ?
#
loop_
_entity_poly.entity_id
_entity_poly.type
_entity_poly.pdbx_seq_one_letter_code
_entity_poly.pdbx_strand_id
1 'polypeptide(L)' 'MRHKNSVLHDLLKHVPWGEFDRLVSEHRADKHVRRLSTKSQFVALLYGQLSGATSLREIVGGLESHAARLY' A
#
# COMPACT_ATOMS: atom_id res chain seq x y z
N MET A 1 0.21 -25.37 -3.35
CA MET A 1 0.07 -24.03 -2.76
C MET A 1 -0.41 -23.07 -3.84
N ARG A 2 -1.61 -22.50 -3.70
CA ARG A 2 -2.21 -21.67 -4.75
C ARG A 2 -1.56 -20.28 -4.69
N HIS A 3 -0.77 -19.90 -5.68
CA HIS A 3 -0.35 -18.51 -5.87
C HIS A 3 -1.62 -17.65 -5.96
N LYS A 4 -1.87 -16.79 -4.97
CA LYS A 4 -3.08 -15.96 -4.87
C LYS A 4 -2.71 -14.50 -5.12
N ASN A 5 -2.49 -14.13 -6.38
CA ASN A 5 -2.28 -12.75 -6.81
C ASN A 5 -3.60 -11.98 -6.66
N SER A 6 -3.66 -11.01 -5.74
CA SER A 6 -4.71 -9.99 -5.77
C SER A 6 -4.45 -9.06 -6.96
N VAL A 7 -5.51 -8.52 -7.60
CA VAL A 7 -5.37 -7.47 -8.62
C VAL A 7 -4.52 -6.30 -8.10
N LEU A 8 -4.68 -5.95 -6.81
CA LEU A 8 -3.84 -4.93 -6.16
C LEU A 8 -2.35 -5.35 -6.16
N HIS A 9 -2.04 -6.61 -5.87
CA HIS A 9 -0.67 -7.10 -5.87
C HIS A 9 -0.04 -7.02 -7.27
N ASP A 10 -0.79 -7.37 -8.32
CA ASP A 10 -0.29 -7.25 -9.70
C ASP A 10 -0.08 -5.79 -10.11
N LEU A 11 -0.97 -4.87 -9.69
CA LEU A 11 -0.77 -3.44 -9.91
C LEU A 11 0.48 -2.90 -9.20
N LEU A 12 0.73 -3.34 -7.97
CA LEU A 12 1.90 -2.91 -7.19
C LEU A 12 3.23 -3.39 -7.78
N LYS A 13 3.24 -4.41 -8.66
CA LYS A 13 4.45 -4.83 -9.40
C LYS A 13 4.94 -3.76 -10.38
N HIS A 14 4.06 -2.86 -10.82
CA HIS A 14 4.42 -1.78 -11.73
C HIS A 14 5.03 -0.57 -11.02
N VAL A 15 5.04 -0.55 -9.70
CA VAL A 15 5.63 0.54 -8.92
C VAL A 15 7.15 0.33 -8.84
N PRO A 16 7.98 1.33 -9.22
CA PRO A 16 9.43 1.23 -9.12
C PRO A 16 9.89 1.39 -7.66
N TRP A 17 9.75 0.33 -6.85
CA TRP A 17 9.97 0.40 -5.40
C TRP A 17 11.37 0.89 -5.00
N GLY A 18 12.42 0.56 -5.77
CA GLY A 18 13.76 1.07 -5.50
C GLY A 18 13.86 2.59 -5.57
N GLU A 19 13.23 3.19 -6.59
CA GLU A 19 13.17 4.65 -6.74
C GLU A 19 12.27 5.28 -5.69
N PHE A 20 11.16 4.63 -5.36
CA PHE A 20 10.26 5.06 -4.30
C PHE A 20 10.99 5.12 -2.94
N ASP A 21 11.70 4.05 -2.57
CA ASP A 21 12.43 3.96 -1.30
C ASP A 21 13.61 4.96 -1.27
N ARG A 22 14.22 5.23 -2.43
CA ARG A 22 15.23 6.29 -2.59
C ARG A 22 14.64 7.67 -2.28
N LEU A 23 13.47 8.00 -2.83
CA LEU A 23 12.78 9.28 -2.60
C LEU A 23 12.30 9.44 -1.15
N VAL A 24 11.77 8.37 -0.53
CA VAL A 24 11.40 8.36 0.90
C VAL A 24 12.62 8.72 1.76
N SER A 25 13.78 8.17 1.43
CA SER A 25 15.03 8.42 2.14
C SER A 25 15.56 9.83 1.89
N GLU A 26 15.58 10.29 0.63
CA GLU A 26 16.03 11.62 0.21
C GLU A 26 15.25 12.73 0.92
N HIS A 27 13.92 12.61 0.95
CA HIS A 27 13.04 13.59 1.58
C HIS A 27 12.78 13.31 3.06
N ARG A 28 13.37 12.25 3.63
CA ARG A 28 13.18 11.82 5.02
C ARG A 28 11.71 11.68 5.40
N ALA A 29 10.89 11.19 4.48
CA ALA A 29 9.43 11.15 4.62
C ALA A 29 8.99 10.31 5.84
N ASP A 30 9.79 9.32 6.23
CA ASP A 30 9.50 8.45 7.38
C ASP A 30 10.25 8.83 8.68
N LYS A 31 10.94 9.98 8.75
CA LYS A 31 11.83 10.34 9.88
C LYS A 31 11.18 10.27 11.27
N HIS A 32 9.88 10.57 11.37
CA HIS A 32 9.12 10.56 12.63
C HIS A 32 7.93 9.60 12.59
N VAL A 33 7.86 8.76 11.57
CA VAL A 33 6.78 7.80 11.40
C VAL A 33 6.94 6.66 12.41
N ARG A 34 5.84 6.31 13.09
CA ARG A 34 5.80 5.20 14.06
C ARG A 34 5.04 3.98 13.58
N ARG A 35 4.02 4.16 12.73
CA ARG A 35 3.05 3.09 12.39
C ARG A 35 2.60 3.07 10.93
N LEU A 36 2.66 4.20 10.23
CA LEU A 36 2.18 4.33 8.86
C LEU A 36 3.32 4.87 7.97
N SER A 37 4.14 3.95 7.46
CA SER A 37 5.20 4.31 6.50
C SER A 37 4.62 4.99 5.28
N THR A 38 5.41 5.84 4.62
CA THR A 38 5.03 6.50 3.37
C THR A 38 4.62 5.47 2.32
N LYS A 39 5.28 4.30 2.32
CA LYS A 39 4.91 3.16 1.48
C LYS A 39 3.53 2.59 1.82
N SER A 40 3.26 2.32 3.10
CA SER A 40 1.96 1.83 3.56
C SER A 40 0.84 2.83 3.27
N GLN A 41 1.11 4.12 3.47
CA GLN A 41 0.18 5.20 3.13
C GLN A 41 -0.09 5.23 1.63
N PHE A 42 0.94 5.15 0.79
CA PHE A 42 0.80 5.11 -0.66
C PHE A 42 -0.08 3.94 -1.12
N VAL A 43 0.16 2.73 -0.60
CA VAL A 43 -0.66 1.55 -0.92
C VAL A 43 -2.11 1.75 -0.47
N ALA A 44 -2.33 2.33 0.71
CA ALA A 44 -3.69 2.57 1.22
C ALA A 44 -4.45 3.59 0.37
N LEU A 45 -3.79 4.67 -0.05
CA LEU A 45 -4.38 5.68 -0.94
C LEU A 45 -4.66 5.09 -2.33
N LEU A 46 -3.72 4.32 -2.88
CA LEU A 46 -3.91 3.65 -4.18
C LEU A 46 -5.11 2.69 -4.14
N TYR A 47 -5.21 1.87 -3.09
CA TYR A 47 -6.36 0.99 -2.90
C TYR A 47 -7.66 1.79 -2.80
N GLY A 48 -7.70 2.88 -2.01
CA GLY A 48 -8.89 3.70 -1.86
C GLY A 48 -9.38 4.27 -3.19
N GLN A 49 -8.46 4.81 -4.00
CA GLN A 49 -8.80 5.37 -5.31
C GLN A 49 -9.32 4.29 -6.29
N LEU A 50 -8.68 3.12 -6.34
CA LEU A 50 -9.04 2.08 -7.29
C LEU A 50 -10.29 1.28 -6.90
N SER A 51 -10.55 1.14 -5.60
CA SER A 51 -11.75 0.47 -5.08
C SER A 51 -12.98 1.38 -5.06
N GLY A 52 -12.81 2.69 -5.31
CA GLY A 52 -13.87 3.68 -5.15
C GLY A 52 -14.29 3.87 -3.70
N ALA A 53 -13.42 3.56 -2.74
CA ALA A 53 -13.73 3.68 -1.32
C ALA A 53 -14.02 5.13 -0.96
N THR A 54 -15.14 5.34 -0.27
CA THR A 54 -15.62 6.68 0.09
C THR A 54 -15.27 7.06 1.53
N SER A 55 -14.69 6.13 2.30
CA SER A 55 -14.31 6.36 3.68
C SER A 55 -13.03 5.62 4.10
N LEU A 56 -12.35 6.15 5.12
CA LEU A 56 -11.18 5.48 5.73
C LEU A 56 -11.53 4.09 6.28
N ARG A 57 -12.74 3.89 6.77
CA ARG A 57 -13.19 2.60 7.29
C ARG A 57 -13.26 1.55 6.18
N GLU A 58 -13.75 1.93 5.00
CA GLU A 58 -13.77 1.03 3.83
C GLU A 58 -12.35 0.68 3.37
N ILE A 59 -11.43 1.66 3.38
CA ILE A 59 -10.02 1.43 3.03
C ILE A 59 -9.39 0.44 4.01
N VAL A 60 -9.50 0.71 5.32
CA VAL A 60 -8.91 -0.15 6.37
C VAL A 60 -9.54 -1.53 6.34
N GLY A 61 -10.87 -1.63 6.35
CA GLY A 61 -11.58 -2.91 6.34
C GLY A 61 -11.31 -3.73 5.08
N GLY A 62 -11.17 -3.08 3.93
CA GLY A 62 -10.79 -3.73 2.67
C GLY A 62 -9.36 -4.28 2.70
N LEU A 63 -8.40 -3.48 3.15
CA LEU A 63 -7.00 -3.90 3.29
C LEU A 63 -6.81 -4.99 4.36
N GLU A 64 -7.50 -4.90 5.50
CA GLU A 64 -7.49 -5.92 6.55
C GLU A 64 -8.10 -7.24 6.07
N SER A 65 -9.18 -7.19 5.30
CA SER A 65 -9.77 -8.37 4.64
C SER A 65 -8.82 -9.03 3.64
N HIS A 66 -7.82 -8.28 3.16
CA HIS A 66 -6.73 -8.73 2.32
C HIS A 66 -5.42 -8.96 3.07
N ALA A 67 -5.35 -8.78 4.40
CA ALA A 67 -4.12 -8.89 5.19
C ALA A 67 -3.50 -10.30 5.15
N ALA A 68 -4.32 -11.35 5.10
CA ALA A 68 -3.87 -12.72 4.87
C ALA A 68 -3.35 -12.99 3.43
N ARG A 69 -3.27 -11.95 2.60
CA ARG A 69 -2.91 -11.96 1.16
C ARG A 69 -1.93 -10.84 0.79
N LEU A 70 -1.47 -10.06 1.79
CA LEU A 70 -0.49 -8.98 1.64
C LEU A 70 0.95 -9.46 1.89
N TYR A 71 1.12 -10.71 2.36
CA TYR A 71 2.39 -11.44 2.51
C TYR A 71 2.34 -12.76 1.76
#